data_AF-W1YKT2-F1
#
_entry.id   AF-W1YKT2-F1
#
_cell.length_a   1.000
_cell.length_b   1.000
_cell.length_c   1.000
_cell.angle_alpha   90.00
_cell.angle_beta   90.00
_cell.angle_gamma   90.00
#
_symmetry.space_group_name_H-M   'P 1'
#
loop_
_entity.id
_entity.type
_entity.pdbx_description
1 polymer ?
#
loop_
_entity_poly.entity_id
_entity_poly.type
_entity_poly.pdbx_seq_one_letter_code
_entity_poly.pdbx_strand_id
1 'polypeptide(L)' 'ADQSQVGIKVEETAIPIHEEVQSVCNILGYDPLYLANEGKVVLIVEPSITNEVLKILHSFKEGSEAVLIGKTIDKN' A
#
# COMPACT_ATOMS: atom_id res chain seq x y z
N ALA A 1 -5.36 -4.28 11.13
CA ALA A 1 -5.31 -3.47 12.36
C ALA A 1 -6.07 -4.16 13.49
N ASP A 2 -7.40 -4.30 13.37
CA ASP A 2 -8.24 -4.84 14.45
C ASP A 2 -7.88 -6.26 14.89
N GLN A 3 -7.72 -7.20 13.96
CA GLN A 3 -7.39 -8.59 14.30
C GLN A 3 -6.08 -8.73 15.09
N SER A 4 -5.10 -7.86 14.80
CA SER A 4 -3.80 -7.85 15.48
C SER A 4 -3.73 -6.90 16.68
N GLN A 5 -4.81 -6.17 16.98
CA GLN A 5 -4.88 -5.17 18.06
C GLN A 5 -3.77 -4.10 17.99
N VAL A 6 -3.50 -3.58 16.79
CA VAL A 6 -2.52 -2.49 16.55
C VAL A 6 -3.14 -1.35 15.75
N GLY A 7 -2.54 -0.15 15.82
CA GLY A 7 -2.77 0.91 14.85
C GLY A 7 -1.90 0.74 13.61
N ILE A 8 -2.32 1.30 12.48
CA ILE A 8 -1.52 1.37 11.25
C ILE A 8 -1.50 2.83 10.79
N LYS A 9 -0.32 3.43 10.77
CA LYS A 9 -0.12 4.77 10.20
C LYS A 9 0.32 4.61 8.74
N VAL A 10 -0.49 5.12 7.83
CA VAL A 10 -0.23 5.13 6.39
C VAL A 10 0.21 6.53 5.97
N GLU A 11 1.22 6.60 5.10
CA GLU A 11 1.64 7.81 4.38
C GLU A 11 0.93 7.80 3.03
N GLU A 12 -0.15 8.58 2.93
CA GLU A 12 -1.03 8.60 1.75
C GLU A 12 -0.26 9.00 0.48
N THR A 13 0.67 9.94 0.61
CA THR A 13 1.50 10.42 -0.51
C THR A 13 2.47 9.37 -1.05
N ALA A 14 2.73 8.30 -0.30
CA ALA A 14 3.57 7.19 -0.72
C ALA A 14 2.80 6.11 -1.50
N ILE A 15 1.47 6.14 -1.50
CA ILE A 15 0.65 5.15 -2.21
C ILE A 15 0.70 5.45 -3.72
N PRO A 16 1.14 4.50 -4.55
CA PRO A 16 1.21 4.73 -5.99
C PRO A 16 -0.19 4.68 -6.59
N ILE A 17 -0.72 5.84 -6.95
CA ILE A 17 -1.97 6.00 -7.70
C ILE A 17 -1.61 6.56 -9.07
N HIS A 18 -1.93 5.83 -10.14
CA HIS A 18 -1.70 6.31 -11.50
C HIS A 18 -2.64 7.47 -11.81
N GLU A 19 -2.14 8.47 -12.55
CA GLU A 19 -2.87 9.71 -12.85
C GLU A 19 -4.22 9.45 -13.53
N GLU A 20 -4.28 8.46 -14.41
CA GLU A 20 -5.51 8.01 -15.07
C GLU A 20 -6.55 7.47 -14.08
N VAL A 21 -6.13 6.69 -13.08
CA VAL A 21 -7.01 6.18 -12.01
C VAL A 21 -7.49 7.34 -11.15
N GLN A 22 -6.58 8.25 -10.74
CA GLN A 22 -6.94 9.43 -9.95
C GLN A 22 -7.95 10.30 -10.70
N SER A 23 -7.74 10.53 -12.00
CA SER A 23 -8.62 11.36 -12.83
C SER A 23 -10.03 10.78 -12.90
N VAL A 24 -10.15 9.46 -13.13
CA VAL A 24 -11.45 8.77 -13.15
C VAL A 24 -12.13 8.85 -11.78
N CYS A 25 -11.40 8.61 -10.69
CA CYS A 25 -11.94 8.69 -9.34
C CYS A 25 -12.46 10.11 -9.02
N ASN A 26 -11.72 11.16 -9.42
CA ASN A 26 -12.14 12.55 -9.25
C ASN A 26 -13.44 12.87 -10.00
N ILE A 27 -13.60 12.37 -11.22
CA ILE A 27 -14.81 12.59 -12.03
C ILE A 27 -16.03 11.87 -11.43
N LEU A 28 -15.83 10.63 -10.97
CA LEU A 28 -16.90 9.78 -10.46
C LEU A 28 -17.23 10.03 -8.98
N GLY A 29 -16.41 10.81 -8.27
CA GLY A 29 -16.57 11.05 -6.83
C GLY A 29 -16.20 9.83 -5.98
N TYR A 30 -15.24 9.02 -6.44
CA TYR A 30 -14.72 7.87 -5.71
C TYR A 30 -13.37 8.16 -5.07
N ASP A 31 -13.09 7.44 -3.99
CA ASP A 31 -11.76 7.35 -3.40
C ASP A 31 -11.08 6.06 -3.89
N PRO A 32 -9.91 6.13 -4.56
CA PRO A 32 -9.22 4.96 -5.08
C PRO A 32 -8.85 3.94 -3.99
N LEU A 33 -8.67 4.36 -2.74
CA LEU A 33 -8.32 3.48 -1.63
C LEU A 33 -9.45 2.53 -1.22
N TYR A 34 -10.69 2.80 -1.65
CA TYR A 34 -11.86 1.97 -1.37
C TYR A 34 -12.27 1.08 -2.55
N LEU A 35 -11.58 1.18 -3.68
CA LEU A 35 -11.85 0.35 -4.85
C LEU A 35 -11.14 -1.00 -4.76
N ALA A 36 -11.80 -2.03 -5.28
CA ALA A 36 -11.24 -3.38 -5.32
C ALA A 36 -10.01 -3.43 -6.24
N ASN A 37 -8.96 -4.11 -5.77
CA ASN A 37 -7.77 -4.41 -6.56
C ASN A 37 -7.72 -5.93 -6.83
N GLU A 38 -7.53 -6.35 -8.09
CA GLU A 38 -7.52 -7.78 -8.48
C GLU A 38 -6.11 -8.34 -8.76
N GLY A 39 -5.06 -7.59 -8.43
CA GLY A 39 -3.67 -8.00 -8.69
C GLY A 39 -2.65 -7.36 -7.74
N LYS A 40 -3.08 -6.98 -6.53
CA LYS A 40 -2.24 -6.29 -5.53
C LYS A 40 -2.32 -7.01 -4.19
N VAL A 41 -1.27 -6.86 -3.39
CA VAL A 41 -1.20 -7.42 -2.04
C VAL A 41 -0.67 -6.36 -1.07
N VAL A 42 -1.19 -6.38 0.16
CA VAL A 42 -0.65 -5.62 1.29
C VAL A 42 0.19 -6.57 2.13
N LEU A 43 1.46 -6.22 2.37
CA LEU A 43 2.37 -7.00 3.20
C LEU A 43 2.74 -6.22 4.46
N ILE A 44 2.71 -6.89 5.61
CA ILE A 44 3.22 -6.39 6.88
C ILE A 44 4.46 -7.22 7.20
N VAL A 45 5.60 -6.55 7.36
CA VAL A 45 6.91 -7.20 7.54
C VAL A 45 7.68 -6.58 8.68
N GLU A 46 8.65 -7.32 9.23
CA GLU A 46 9.59 -6.76 10.20
C GLU A 46 10.34 -5.57 9.58
N PRO A 47 10.51 -4.45 10.31
CA PRO A 47 11.16 -3.26 9.77
C PRO A 47 12.55 -3.54 9.18
N SER A 48 13.31 -4.46 9.80
CA SER A 48 14.66 -4.85 9.40
C SER A 48 14.76 -5.50 8.02
N ILE A 49 13.69 -6.12 7.52
CA ILE A 49 13.69 -6.85 6.23
C ILE A 49 12.96 -6.09 5.11
N THR A 50 12.43 -4.88 5.39
CA THR A 50 11.63 -4.09 4.44
C THR A 50 12.30 -3.96 3.06
N ASN A 51 13.58 -3.56 3.03
CA ASN A 51 14.32 -3.36 1.78
C ASN A 51 14.60 -4.66 1.03
N GLU A 52 14.81 -5.76 1.76
CA GLU A 52 15.00 -7.07 1.15
C GLU A 52 13.71 -7.54 0.47
N VAL A 53 12.58 -7.40 1.16
CA VAL A 53 11.26 -7.74 0.61
C VAL A 53 10.95 -6.89 -0.62
N LEU A 54 11.18 -5.58 -0.57
CA LEU A 54 10.99 -4.70 -1.73
C LEU A 54 11.87 -5.13 -2.91
N LYS A 55 13.15 -5.43 -2.67
CA LYS A 55 14.07 -5.92 -3.70
C LYS A 55 13.57 -7.22 -4.34
N ILE A 56 13.02 -8.15 -3.55
CA ILE A 56 12.42 -9.38 -4.06
C ILE A 56 11.19 -9.05 -4.91
N LEU A 57 10.28 -8.21 -4.43
CA LEU A 57 9.08 -7.82 -5.18
C LEU A 57 9.42 -7.14 -6.50
N HIS A 58 10.43 -6.26 -6.51
CA HIS A 58 10.91 -5.58 -7.72
C HIS A 58 11.55 -6.52 -8.74
N SER A 59 11.91 -7.75 -8.36
CA SER A 59 12.37 -8.77 -9.32
C SER A 59 11.23 -9.38 -10.15
N PHE A 60 9.98 -9.20 -9.73
CA PHE A 60 8.78 -9.60 -10.47
C PHE A 60 8.22 -8.40 -11.22
N LYS A 61 7.71 -8.62 -12.43
CA LYS A 61 7.10 -7.57 -13.26
C LYS A 61 5.91 -6.93 -12.54
N GLU A 62 5.10 -7.73 -11.88
CA GLU A 62 3.89 -7.33 -11.16
C GLU A 62 4.20 -6.56 -9.86
N GLY A 63 5.40 -6.74 -9.33
CA GLY A 63 5.86 -6.14 -8.08
C GLY A 63 6.75 -4.91 -8.27
N SER A 64 7.01 -4.46 -9.51
CA SER A 64 7.96 -3.38 -9.81
C SER A 64 7.64 -2.03 -9.15
N GLU A 65 6.37 -1.80 -8.84
CA GLU A 65 5.88 -0.58 -8.17
C GLU A 65 5.62 -0.78 -6.66
N ALA A 66 6.06 -1.90 -6.07
CA ALA A 66 5.92 -2.13 -4.64
C ALA A 66 6.70 -1.04 -3.87
N VAL A 67 6.05 -0.45 -2.86
CA VAL A 67 6.62 0.61 -2.03
C VAL A 67 6.19 0.46 -0.58
N LEU A 68 7.01 0.96 0.34
CA LEU A 68 6.66 1.09 1.75
C LEU A 68 5.67 2.25 1.90
N ILE A 69 4.45 1.97 2.36
CA ILE A 69 3.39 3.00 2.51
C ILE A 69 3.10 3.36 3.97
N GLY A 70 3.79 2.78 4.96
CA GLY A 70 3.44 3.04 6.36
C GLY A 70 4.10 2.11 7.36
N LYS A 71 3.58 2.12 8.58
CA LYS A 71 4.05 1.29 9.70
C LYS A 71 2.95 0.99 10.69
N THR A 72 3.09 -0.12 11.41
CA THR A 72 2.28 -0.39 12.60
C THR A 72 2.70 0.54 13.73
N ILE A 73 1.75 0.89 14.59
CA ILE A 73 1.93 1.66 15.82
C ILE A 73 1.11 1.00 16.93
N ASP A 74 1.33 1.41 18.17
CA ASP A 74 0.47 0.99 19.27
C ASP A 74 -0.98 1.40 19.01
N LYS A 75 -1.92 0.57 19.48
CA LYS A 75 -3.35 0.86 19.35
C LYS A 75 -3.70 2.00 20.30
N ASN A 76 -4.31 3.06 19.76
CA ASN A 76 -4.87 4.16 20.54
C ASN A 76 -6.02 3.67 21.43
#